data_AF-A0A5A8CTU2-F1
#
_entry.id   AF-A0A5A8CTU2-F1
#
_cell.length_a   1.000
_cell.length_b   1.000
_cell.length_c   1.000
_cell.angle_alpha   90.00
_cell.angle_beta   90.00
_cell.angle_gamma   90.00
#
_symmetry.space_group_name_H-M   'P 1'
#
loop_
_entity.id
_entity.type
_entity.pdbx_description
1 polymer ?
#
loop_
_entity_poly.entity_id
_entity_poly.type
_entity_poly.pdbx_seq_one_letter_code
_entity_poly.pdbx_strand_id
1 'polypeptide(L)'
;MRFLQPLGGYALPEYSCHMSSTAVEISSESDYQKSLEVDASLEVGYQSPVPTGGNASFSASAGFGRFSQEVAAKGSERFQMTSYCLQFVAGFNKGAGQKLEPVEHFAALAREVGQSKEEGQWFDFFKQYGTHFISKVHLGGKMIFEVTIDRSSLESMRSSNLDVSAAIAASFGPGSGSANVNIAMQQASKDALSKSKAETKTFVLGGLPPTTAGNDESAFGAWAATVRESPMPIRYSLREITEASSDLDPKTYADMVARYAKIEAIKAQMQAEERANSGPSSSLFPGQQLASGKTLARAGGKGVVRLSEDGYLWIEDKFGNQLWRTLGKANPGAVLKYDKTGNLLIEGPNGITWQTHTGFDTCSNAPPGKVELLDNGDFVVKSGEGTLMWSAGTAGGRKADDHAQGSGVMRDGCKPQHSDILFPGQRLWSGHSLVAGLASLRLAHTGRLILKGKNQELWNNDLRKTSGKYYLTLTKLGQLQILDADDRIVWLNGDGRQCLTKARKAQLFGDANFIVYDKQDEHIWSTDTFSSTSRIDHPEGLFGSGCKTGRRW
;
A
#
# COMPACT_ATOMS: atom_id res chain seq x y z
N MET A 1 33.61 28.99 34.83
CA MET A 1 32.42 28.24 34.41
C MET A 1 31.35 29.25 34.02
N ARG A 2 30.82 29.21 32.79
CA ARG A 2 29.93 30.26 32.22
C ARG A 2 28.43 30.01 32.44
N PHE A 3 28.05 28.87 33.03
CA PHE A 3 26.66 28.45 33.24
C PHE A 3 26.44 27.97 34.68
N LEU A 4 25.29 28.34 35.27
CA LEU A 4 24.83 27.85 36.56
C LEU A 4 24.61 26.33 36.49
N GLN A 5 24.96 25.63 37.56
CA GLN A 5 24.78 24.18 37.68
C GLN A 5 23.57 23.89 38.56
N PRO A 6 22.68 22.95 38.17
CA PRO A 6 21.57 22.54 39.01
C PRO A 6 22.10 21.77 40.24
N LEU A 7 21.46 21.98 41.39
CA LEU A 7 21.73 21.16 42.57
C LEU A 7 21.39 19.70 42.25
N GLY A 8 22.32 18.78 42.54
CA GLY A 8 22.13 17.34 42.26
C GLY A 8 22.36 16.92 40.81
N GLY A 9 22.69 17.85 39.90
CA GLY A 9 22.99 17.54 38.50
C GLY A 9 24.22 18.25 37.97
N TYR A 10 24.37 18.20 36.65
CA TYR A 10 25.43 18.87 35.90
C TYR A 10 24.90 19.35 34.54
N ALA A 11 25.51 20.39 34.02
CA ALA A 11 25.34 20.90 32.66
C ALA A 11 26.69 21.39 32.13
N LEU A 12 27.25 20.67 31.17
CA LEU A 12 28.60 20.86 30.66
C LEU A 12 28.57 21.07 29.14
N PRO A 13 29.50 21.86 28.58
CA PRO A 13 29.66 21.90 27.14
C PRO A 13 30.20 20.56 26.60
N GLU A 14 29.71 20.16 25.43
CA GLU A 14 30.10 18.96 24.69
C GLU A 14 30.22 19.34 23.21
N TYR A 15 31.33 19.99 22.83
CA TYR A 15 31.52 20.49 21.47
C TYR A 15 31.94 19.36 20.52
N SER A 16 30.99 18.80 19.76
CA SER A 16 31.28 17.79 18.75
C SER A 16 30.27 17.87 17.60
N CYS A 17 30.73 18.27 16.42
CA CYS A 17 29.94 18.18 15.18
C CYS A 17 30.52 17.10 14.28
N HIS A 18 29.74 16.05 14.06
CA HIS A 18 30.08 14.91 13.24
C HIS A 18 29.04 14.74 12.13
N MET A 19 29.49 14.96 10.89
CA MET A 19 28.71 14.58 9.70
C MET A 19 28.91 13.09 9.42
N SER A 20 27.83 12.33 9.32
CA SER A 20 27.93 10.90 9.04
C SER A 20 28.44 10.63 7.63
N SER A 21 29.34 9.64 7.52
CA SER A 21 29.81 9.06 6.27
C SER A 21 29.23 7.67 6.01
N THR A 22 28.18 7.29 6.73
CA THR A 22 27.58 5.96 6.64
C THR A 22 26.07 6.09 6.66
N ALA A 23 25.45 5.55 5.61
CA ALA A 23 24.01 5.31 5.58
C ALA A 23 23.72 3.89 6.10
N VAL A 24 22.62 3.75 6.82
CA VAL A 24 22.11 2.46 7.30
C VAL A 24 20.82 2.12 6.57
N GLU A 25 20.67 0.86 6.18
CA GLU A 25 19.42 0.34 5.62
C GLU A 25 18.38 0.19 6.73
N ILE A 26 17.17 0.69 6.49
CA ILE A 26 16.02 0.60 7.37
C ILE A 26 14.89 -0.06 6.58
N SER A 27 14.90 -1.39 6.53
CA SER A 27 13.98 -2.18 5.71
C SER A 27 12.82 -2.81 6.50
N SER A 28 12.82 -2.70 7.83
CA SER A 28 11.74 -3.18 8.68
C SER A 28 11.32 -2.18 9.77
N GLU A 29 10.12 -2.37 10.32
CA GLU A 29 9.65 -1.62 11.50
C GLU A 29 10.59 -1.79 12.69
N SER A 30 11.18 -2.98 12.82
CA SER A 30 12.18 -3.26 13.86
C SER A 30 13.45 -2.42 13.67
N ASP A 31 13.93 -2.29 12.43
CA ASP A 31 15.13 -1.48 12.15
C ASP A 31 14.86 0.00 12.36
N TYR A 32 13.63 0.45 12.05
CA TYR A 32 13.20 1.81 12.33
C TYR A 32 13.14 2.08 13.84
N GLN A 33 12.59 1.16 14.64
CA GLN A 33 12.60 1.29 16.10
C GLN A 33 14.02 1.31 16.67
N LYS A 34 14.89 0.39 16.22
CA LYS A 34 16.29 0.37 16.64
C LYS A 34 17.01 1.66 16.30
N SER A 35 16.73 2.28 15.15
CA SER A 35 17.36 3.55 14.78
C SER A 35 16.95 4.70 15.71
N LEU A 36 15.72 4.66 16.26
CA LEU A 36 15.25 5.61 17.26
C LEU A 36 15.80 5.31 18.67
N GLU A 37 15.96 4.04 19.02
CA GLU A 37 16.52 3.60 20.32
C GLU A 37 17.97 4.04 20.51
N VAL A 38 18.72 4.30 19.43
CA VAL A 38 20.07 4.90 19.52
C VAL A 38 20.03 6.28 20.18
N ASP A 39 18.97 7.04 19.93
CA ASP A 39 18.79 8.41 20.43
C ASP A 39 18.03 8.44 21.75
N ALA A 40 17.11 7.51 21.96
CA ALA A 40 16.26 7.43 23.13
C ALA A 40 16.41 6.03 23.76
N SER A 41 17.32 5.93 24.72
CA SER A 41 17.72 4.66 25.33
C SER A 41 17.45 4.64 26.82
N LEU A 42 17.25 3.46 27.39
CA LEU A 42 17.32 3.30 28.84
C LEU A 42 18.75 3.51 29.34
N GLU A 43 18.88 4.05 30.55
CA GLU A 43 20.18 4.20 31.18
C GLU A 43 20.84 2.84 31.47
N VAL A 44 22.13 2.72 31.12
CA VAL A 44 22.88 1.47 31.25
C VAL A 44 23.00 1.04 32.71
N GLY A 45 22.68 -0.24 32.98
CA GLY A 45 22.71 -0.82 34.33
C GLY A 45 21.38 -0.73 35.08
N TYR A 46 20.35 -0.15 34.46
CA TYR A 46 18.99 -0.12 34.97
C TYR A 46 18.21 -1.39 34.55
N GLN A 47 17.62 -2.10 35.51
CA GLN A 47 16.69 -3.20 35.25
C GLN A 47 15.25 -2.69 35.39
N SER A 48 14.60 -2.54 34.25
CA SER A 48 13.20 -2.11 34.14
C SER A 48 12.26 -3.32 34.20
N PRO A 49 11.27 -3.38 35.09
CA PRO A 49 10.17 -4.33 35.01
C PRO A 49 9.19 -4.01 33.87
N VAL A 50 9.22 -2.79 33.34
CA VAL A 50 8.51 -2.42 32.10
C VAL A 50 9.21 -3.11 30.92
N PRO A 51 8.51 -3.78 30.00
CA PRO A 51 9.12 -4.32 28.79
C PRO A 51 9.57 -3.18 27.88
N THR A 52 10.80 -2.72 28.08
CA THR A 52 11.51 -1.71 27.29
C THR A 52 12.51 -2.41 26.38
N GLY A 53 12.26 -2.37 25.07
CA GLY A 53 13.00 -3.15 24.08
C GLY A 53 12.10 -4.25 23.52
N GLY A 54 11.42 -3.93 22.43
CA GLY A 54 10.40 -4.76 21.79
C GLY A 54 9.47 -3.90 20.94
N ASN A 55 8.67 -4.53 20.08
CA ASN A 55 7.88 -3.92 19.00
C ASN A 55 6.90 -2.78 19.41
N ALA A 56 6.83 -2.38 20.68
CA ALA A 56 5.95 -1.33 21.20
C ALA A 56 6.62 0.06 21.28
N SER A 57 7.94 0.17 21.47
CA SER A 57 8.63 1.48 21.56
C SER A 57 8.44 2.29 20.27
N PHE A 58 8.10 3.58 20.39
CA PHE A 58 7.87 4.49 19.25
C PHE A 58 6.77 4.09 18.25
N SER A 59 6.04 3.00 18.48
CA SER A 59 5.01 2.47 17.57
C SER A 59 3.84 3.43 17.34
N ALA A 60 3.53 4.28 18.32
CA ALA A 60 2.51 5.32 18.22
C ALA A 60 3.02 6.65 17.65
N SER A 61 4.30 6.74 17.23
CA SER A 61 4.86 7.99 16.71
C SER A 61 4.37 8.27 15.29
N ALA A 62 4.18 9.56 14.97
CA ALA A 62 3.83 9.98 13.61
C ALA A 62 4.91 9.61 12.56
N GLY A 63 6.16 9.41 13.00
CA GLY A 63 7.26 8.89 12.17
C GLY A 63 7.07 7.41 11.84
N PHE A 64 6.78 6.59 12.85
CA PHE A 64 6.51 5.16 12.68
C PHE A 64 5.31 4.90 11.75
N GLY A 65 4.20 5.59 11.97
CA GLY A 65 3.02 5.44 11.10
C GLY A 65 3.29 5.79 9.63
N ARG A 66 4.11 6.81 9.35
CA ARG A 66 4.54 7.15 7.98
C ARG A 66 5.51 6.11 7.41
N PHE A 67 6.46 5.64 8.21
CA PHE A 67 7.41 4.61 7.82
C PHE A 67 6.70 3.31 7.40
N SER A 68 5.77 2.80 8.22
CA SER A 68 4.98 1.60 7.90
C SER A 68 4.19 1.78 6.60
N GLN A 69 3.62 2.96 6.37
CA GLN A 69 2.94 3.28 5.11
C GLN A 69 3.90 3.34 3.92
N GLU A 70 5.08 3.94 4.05
CA GLU A 70 6.00 4.14 2.93
C GLU A 70 6.75 2.87 2.52
N VAL A 71 7.26 2.09 3.49
CA VAL A 71 8.07 0.90 3.22
C VAL A 71 7.22 -0.32 2.87
N ALA A 72 6.06 -0.52 3.52
CA ALA A 72 5.16 -1.62 3.16
C ALA A 72 4.42 -1.39 1.83
N ALA A 73 4.24 -0.13 1.40
CA ALA A 73 3.38 0.20 0.26
C ALA A 73 4.10 0.49 -1.07
N LYS A 74 5.43 0.69 -1.07
CA LYS A 74 6.20 1.04 -2.28
C LYS A 74 7.12 -0.06 -2.80
N GLY A 75 7.23 -1.21 -2.12
CA GLY A 75 8.21 -2.23 -2.49
C GLY A 75 9.62 -1.63 -2.64
N SER A 76 9.94 -0.66 -1.78
CA SER A 76 11.16 0.16 -1.83
C SER A 76 11.95 -0.05 -0.55
N GLU A 77 13.27 -0.02 -0.63
CA GLU A 77 14.12 -0.03 0.56
C GLU A 77 14.49 1.41 0.94
N ARG A 78 14.53 1.67 2.24
CA ARG A 78 14.84 2.99 2.79
C ARG A 78 16.21 2.95 3.44
N PHE A 79 16.98 4.00 3.22
CA PHE A 79 18.29 4.22 3.80
C PHE A 79 18.28 5.52 4.58
N GLN A 80 18.99 5.55 5.69
CA GLN A 80 19.05 6.69 6.58
C GLN A 80 20.50 7.04 6.91
N MET A 81 20.84 8.32 6.78
CA MET A 81 22.13 8.84 7.21
C MET A 81 21.90 9.95 8.25
N THR A 82 22.40 9.73 9.46
CA THR A 82 22.14 10.63 10.60
C THR A 82 23.43 11.29 11.08
N SER A 83 23.45 12.62 11.05
CA SER A 83 24.56 13.45 11.50
C SER A 83 24.21 14.18 12.80
N TYR A 84 25.18 14.33 13.69
CA TYR A 84 24.99 14.93 15.02
C TYR A 84 25.92 16.11 15.24
N CYS A 85 25.40 17.16 15.86
CA CYS A 85 26.12 18.32 16.33
C CYS A 85 25.83 18.54 17.81
N LEU A 86 26.56 17.85 18.66
CA LEU A 86 26.50 18.00 20.12
C LEU A 86 27.10 19.36 20.51
N GLN A 87 26.43 20.03 21.46
CA GLN A 87 26.86 21.32 22.01
C GLN A 87 26.96 21.30 23.52
N PHE A 88 26.01 20.63 24.18
CA PHE A 88 25.93 20.55 25.63
C PHE A 88 25.44 19.18 26.07
N VAL A 89 25.85 18.76 27.26
CA VAL A 89 25.33 17.59 27.95
C VAL A 89 24.85 17.99 29.33
N ALA A 90 23.68 17.52 29.73
CA ALA A 90 23.15 17.73 31.06
C ALA A 90 22.59 16.41 31.63
N GLY A 91 22.57 16.28 32.94
CA GLY A 91 22.01 15.10 33.60
C GLY A 91 22.15 15.14 35.11
N PHE A 92 21.70 14.07 35.76
CA PHE A 92 21.81 13.91 37.20
C PHE A 92 23.16 13.32 37.62
N ASN A 93 23.66 13.71 38.80
CA ASN A 93 24.87 13.11 39.35
C ASN A 93 24.63 11.63 39.70
N LYS A 94 25.67 10.79 39.61
CA LYS A 94 25.58 9.39 40.03
C LYS A 94 25.12 9.32 41.49
N GLY A 95 24.05 8.55 41.76
CA GLY A 95 23.44 8.44 43.09
C GLY A 95 22.43 9.53 43.46
N ALA A 96 22.21 10.53 42.59
CA ALA A 96 21.21 11.58 42.83
C ALA A 96 19.75 11.07 42.78
N GLY A 97 19.51 9.87 42.23
CA GLY A 97 18.18 9.24 42.25
C GLY A 97 17.58 9.09 43.65
N GLN A 98 18.41 9.03 44.70
CA GLN A 98 17.95 8.98 46.10
C GLN A 98 17.52 10.35 46.67
N LYS A 99 17.62 11.44 45.91
CA LYS A 99 17.31 12.82 46.32
C LYS A 99 16.68 13.66 45.20
N LEU A 100 16.00 13.04 44.24
CA LEU A 100 15.20 13.82 43.29
C LEU A 100 13.99 14.38 44.04
N GLU A 101 13.85 15.70 44.05
CA GLU A 101 12.67 16.36 44.59
C GLU A 101 11.67 16.56 43.44
N PRO A 102 10.59 15.75 43.39
CA PRO A 102 9.55 15.98 42.40
C PRO A 102 8.90 17.35 42.59
N VAL A 103 8.47 17.95 41.48
CA VAL A 103 7.60 19.13 41.57
C VAL A 103 6.30 18.78 42.31
N GLU A 104 5.81 19.70 43.14
CA GLU A 104 4.68 19.45 44.06
C GLU A 104 3.45 18.87 43.34
N HIS A 105 3.12 19.39 42.16
CA HIS A 105 2.00 18.91 41.37
C HIS A 105 2.16 17.45 40.92
N PHE A 106 3.36 17.06 40.49
CA PHE A 106 3.65 15.67 40.14
C PHE A 106 3.54 14.77 41.37
N ALA A 107 4.09 15.19 42.50
CA ALA A 107 4.03 14.39 43.74
C ALA A 107 2.59 14.17 44.21
N ALA A 108 1.73 15.19 44.10
CA ALA A 108 0.31 15.08 44.43
C ALA A 108 -0.41 14.05 43.53
N LEU A 109 -0.21 14.14 42.21
CA LEU A 109 -0.82 13.23 41.25
C LEU A 109 -0.26 11.80 41.35
N ALA A 110 1.04 11.65 41.61
CA ALA A 110 1.67 10.34 41.83
C ALA A 110 1.06 9.64 43.05
N ARG A 111 0.76 10.38 44.13
CA ARG A 111 0.09 9.84 45.32
C ARG A 111 -1.34 9.43 45.05
N GLU A 112 -2.08 10.23 44.30
CA GLU A 112 -3.46 9.94 43.93
C GLU A 112 -3.53 8.69 43.04
N VAL A 113 -2.73 8.66 41.97
CA VAL A 113 -2.74 7.57 41.00
C VAL A 113 -2.20 6.27 41.60
N GLY A 114 -1.17 6.34 42.46
CA GLY A 114 -0.59 5.19 43.15
C GLY A 114 -1.57 4.42 44.03
N GLN A 115 -2.65 5.06 44.48
CA GLN A 115 -3.72 4.44 45.26
C GLN A 115 -4.93 4.05 44.40
N SER A 116 -4.94 4.44 43.12
CA SER A 116 -6.07 4.24 42.23
C SER A 116 -6.15 2.84 41.67
N LYS A 117 -7.37 2.31 41.61
CA LYS A 117 -7.73 1.07 40.91
C LYS A 117 -8.29 1.33 39.50
N GLU A 118 -8.49 2.60 39.14
CA GLU A 118 -9.07 2.98 37.85
C GLU A 118 -7.98 3.16 36.79
N GLU A 119 -7.97 2.29 35.77
CA GLU A 119 -6.99 2.35 34.67
C GLU A 119 -6.97 3.72 33.97
N GLY A 120 -8.12 4.40 33.89
CA GLY A 120 -8.23 5.73 33.25
C GLY A 120 -7.36 6.79 33.91
N GLN A 121 -7.26 6.80 35.24
CA GLN A 121 -6.44 7.76 35.99
C GLN A 121 -4.95 7.53 35.74
N TRP A 122 -4.53 6.26 35.63
CA TRP A 122 -3.17 5.89 35.22
C TRP A 122 -2.85 6.38 33.80
N PHE A 123 -3.80 6.26 32.87
CA PHE A 123 -3.58 6.69 31.49
C PHE A 123 -3.50 8.21 31.34
N ASP A 124 -4.31 8.96 32.09
CA ASP A 124 -4.22 10.42 32.09
C ASP A 124 -2.91 10.90 32.74
N PHE A 125 -2.44 10.21 33.78
CA PHE A 125 -1.09 10.42 34.32
C PHE A 125 0.02 10.17 33.28
N PHE A 126 -0.04 9.06 32.53
CA PHE A 126 0.94 8.76 31.47
C PHE A 126 0.88 9.74 30.29
N LYS A 127 -0.32 10.25 29.94
CA LYS A 127 -0.44 11.30 28.91
C LYS A 127 0.22 12.60 29.34
N GLN A 128 0.15 12.94 30.63
CA GLN A 128 0.68 14.19 31.16
C GLN A 128 2.19 14.13 31.39
N TYR A 129 2.68 13.05 32.00
CA TYR A 129 4.09 12.95 32.43
C TYR A 129 4.94 11.96 31.64
N GLY A 130 4.32 11.17 30.76
CA GLY A 130 4.98 10.09 30.06
C GLY A 130 5.12 8.83 30.93
N THR A 131 5.94 7.90 30.46
CA THR A 131 6.25 6.63 31.14
C THR A 131 7.63 6.64 31.78
N HIS A 132 8.48 7.56 31.34
CA HIS A 132 9.88 7.72 31.71
C HIS A 132 10.21 9.20 31.83
N PHE A 133 11.26 9.52 32.57
CA PHE A 133 11.87 10.84 32.57
C PHE A 133 13.29 10.80 32.02
N ILE A 134 13.75 11.94 31.51
CA ILE A 134 15.10 12.11 30.96
C ILE A 134 16.09 12.24 32.12
N SER A 135 17.00 11.28 32.27
CA SER A 135 18.05 11.30 33.29
C SER A 135 19.35 11.93 32.80
N LYS A 136 19.59 11.87 31.48
CA LYS A 136 20.71 12.49 30.79
C LYS A 136 20.25 12.95 29.41
N VAL A 137 20.68 14.14 28.98
CA VAL A 137 20.38 14.71 27.67
C VAL A 137 21.62 15.28 27.02
N HIS A 138 21.78 14.98 25.75
CA HIS A 138 22.70 15.63 24.83
C HIS A 138 21.90 16.63 23.99
N LEU A 139 22.25 17.90 24.16
CA LEU A 139 21.65 19.04 23.47
C LEU A 139 22.51 19.45 22.29
N GLY A 140 21.86 19.71 21.17
CA GLY A 140 22.54 20.06 19.93
C GLY A 140 21.62 20.03 18.73
N GLY A 141 22.17 19.58 17.61
CA GLY A 141 21.48 19.46 16.34
C GLY A 141 21.59 18.03 15.79
N LYS A 142 20.51 17.52 15.22
CA LYS A 142 20.46 16.27 14.47
C LYS A 142 19.92 16.53 13.07
N MET A 143 20.66 16.11 12.06
CA MET A 143 20.23 16.13 10.67
C MET A 143 20.14 14.70 10.16
N ILE A 144 18.99 14.34 9.59
CA ILE A 144 18.71 13.01 9.05
C ILE A 144 18.41 13.16 7.57
N PHE A 145 19.20 12.49 6.73
CA PHE A 145 18.88 12.26 5.33
C PHE A 145 18.23 10.89 5.17
N GLU A 146 17.03 10.87 4.64
CA GLU A 146 16.28 9.66 4.32
C GLU A 146 16.19 9.52 2.81
N VAL A 147 16.68 8.41 2.28
CA VAL A 147 16.66 8.08 0.86
C VAL A 147 15.83 6.81 0.68
N THR A 148 14.73 6.90 -0.06
CA THR A 148 13.86 5.76 -0.37
C THR A 148 14.07 5.37 -1.82
N ILE A 149 14.54 4.16 -2.08
CA ILE A 149 14.91 3.68 -3.42
C ILE A 149 13.98 2.54 -3.80
N ASP A 150 13.37 2.62 -4.98
CA ASP A 150 12.56 1.53 -5.49
C ASP A 150 13.40 0.25 -5.72
N ARG A 151 12.79 -0.92 -5.52
CA ARG A 151 13.49 -2.21 -5.60
C ARG A 151 14.15 -2.48 -6.96
N SER A 152 13.56 -2.01 -8.06
CA SER A 152 14.14 -2.25 -9.39
C SER A 152 15.45 -1.48 -9.59
N SER A 153 15.50 -0.22 -9.15
CA SER A 153 16.75 0.55 -9.16
C SER A 153 17.78 -0.03 -8.19
N LEU A 154 17.33 -0.53 -7.05
CA LEU A 154 18.20 -1.10 -6.03
C LEU A 154 18.82 -2.43 -6.47
N GLU A 155 18.04 -3.31 -7.10
CA GLU A 155 18.53 -4.52 -7.76
C GLU A 155 19.51 -4.19 -8.88
N SER A 156 19.25 -3.14 -9.67
CA SER A 156 20.19 -2.64 -10.69
C SER A 156 21.52 -2.18 -10.07
N MET A 157 21.49 -1.44 -8.95
CA MET A 157 22.69 -0.99 -8.25
C MET A 157 23.47 -2.18 -7.67
N ARG A 158 22.78 -3.10 -6.97
CA ARG A 158 23.38 -4.32 -6.41
C ARG A 158 24.00 -5.20 -7.49
N SER A 159 23.35 -5.37 -8.65
CA SER A 159 23.86 -6.14 -9.79
C SER A 159 25.11 -5.54 -10.43
N SER A 160 25.30 -4.22 -10.28
CA SER A 160 26.50 -3.50 -10.74
C SER A 160 27.63 -3.52 -9.71
N ASN A 161 27.49 -4.32 -8.63
CA ASN A 161 28.44 -4.41 -7.52
C ASN A 161 28.68 -3.06 -6.80
N LEU A 162 27.67 -2.19 -6.78
CA LEU A 162 27.70 -0.91 -6.09
C LEU A 162 27.03 -1.03 -4.73
N ASP A 163 27.73 -0.59 -3.68
CA ASP A 163 27.17 -0.46 -2.35
C ASP A 163 26.28 0.79 -2.27
N VAL A 164 24.99 0.59 -2.05
CA VAL A 164 23.98 1.66 -2.03
C VAL A 164 24.21 2.61 -0.85
N SER A 165 24.61 2.09 0.30
CA SER A 165 24.92 2.91 1.48
C SER A 165 26.15 3.78 1.24
N ALA A 166 27.17 3.25 0.57
CA ALA A 166 28.33 4.02 0.13
C ALA A 166 27.95 5.08 -0.92
N ALA A 167 27.02 4.79 -1.82
CA ALA A 167 26.54 5.76 -2.80
C ALA A 167 25.79 6.94 -2.17
N ILE A 168 24.98 6.67 -1.16
CA ILE A 168 24.31 7.71 -0.37
C ILE A 168 25.34 8.52 0.42
N ALA A 169 26.29 7.85 1.09
CA ALA A 169 27.36 8.54 1.81
C ALA A 169 28.24 9.40 0.89
N ALA A 170 28.50 8.96 -0.35
CA ALA A 170 29.22 9.76 -1.35
C ALA A 170 28.42 10.98 -1.81
N SER A 171 27.08 10.89 -1.80
CA SER A 171 26.19 11.96 -2.25
C SER A 171 25.97 13.03 -1.19
N PHE A 172 25.90 12.64 0.09
CA PHE A 172 25.47 13.52 1.18
C PHE A 172 26.48 13.61 2.34
N GLY A 173 27.48 12.74 2.40
CA GLY A 173 28.45 12.63 3.50
C GLY A 173 29.73 13.46 3.30
N PRO A 174 30.66 13.44 4.28
CA PRO A 174 31.89 14.23 4.24
C PRO A 174 32.77 13.80 3.06
N GLY A 175 33.04 14.75 2.17
CA GLY A 175 33.87 14.53 0.99
C GLY A 175 33.11 14.22 -0.29
N SER A 176 31.83 14.60 -0.39
CA SER A 176 31.11 14.70 -1.68
C SER A 176 31.87 15.52 -2.74
N GLY A 177 32.82 16.39 -2.35
CA GLY A 177 33.76 17.11 -3.21
C GLY A 177 35.23 16.97 -2.81
N SER A 178 35.61 15.93 -2.04
CA SER A 178 37.00 15.73 -1.58
C SER A 178 37.86 15.03 -2.65
N ALA A 179 39.01 15.64 -3.00
CA ALA A 179 39.96 15.12 -3.99
C ALA A 179 40.73 13.85 -3.55
N ASN A 180 40.59 13.41 -2.29
CA ASN A 180 41.39 12.32 -1.71
C ASN A 180 40.65 10.96 -1.63
N VAL A 181 39.43 10.87 -2.13
CA VAL A 181 38.67 9.61 -2.27
C VAL A 181 38.79 9.13 -3.72
N ASN A 182 38.66 7.83 -4.01
CA ASN A 182 38.69 7.31 -5.38
C ASN A 182 37.53 7.91 -6.21
N ILE A 183 37.82 9.02 -6.91
CA ILE A 183 36.85 9.90 -7.59
C ILE A 183 36.00 9.11 -8.58
N ALA A 184 36.58 8.15 -9.29
CA ALA A 184 35.87 7.32 -10.26
C ALA A 184 34.74 6.51 -9.63
N MET A 185 34.97 5.95 -8.44
CA MET A 185 33.99 5.13 -7.71
C MET A 185 32.92 5.99 -7.04
N GLN A 186 33.28 7.18 -6.52
CA GLN A 186 32.30 8.17 -6.03
C GLN A 186 31.38 8.66 -7.14
N GLN A 187 31.93 8.96 -8.33
CA GLN A 187 31.16 9.51 -9.44
C GLN A 187 30.21 8.46 -10.01
N ALA A 188 30.66 7.21 -10.17
CA ALA A 188 29.79 6.09 -10.53
C ALA A 188 28.65 5.88 -9.52
N SER A 189 28.93 6.06 -8.23
CA SER A 189 27.94 5.88 -7.16
C SER A 189 26.90 7.01 -7.11
N LYS A 190 27.33 8.26 -7.29
CA LYS A 190 26.42 9.42 -7.45
C LYS A 190 25.58 9.31 -8.73
N ASP A 191 26.19 8.89 -9.83
CA ASP A 191 25.49 8.68 -11.10
C ASP A 191 24.45 7.57 -10.97
N ALA A 192 24.77 6.47 -10.27
CA ALA A 192 23.83 5.38 -10.03
C ALA A 192 22.63 5.85 -9.19
N LEU A 193 22.88 6.61 -8.11
CA LEU A 193 21.82 7.15 -7.27
C LEU A 193 20.95 8.17 -8.03
N SER A 194 21.54 9.08 -8.80
CA SER A 194 20.79 10.07 -9.59
C SER A 194 19.97 9.45 -10.73
N LYS A 195 20.40 8.31 -11.27
CA LYS A 195 19.65 7.54 -12.29
C LYS A 195 18.58 6.62 -11.68
N SER A 196 18.66 6.33 -10.39
CA SER A 196 17.64 5.56 -9.67
C SER A 196 16.36 6.36 -9.46
N LYS A 197 15.22 5.68 -9.25
CA LYS A 197 14.01 6.35 -8.76
C LYS A 197 14.09 6.46 -7.22
N ALA A 198 14.94 7.37 -6.76
CA ALA A 198 15.10 7.68 -5.35
C ALA A 198 14.28 8.91 -4.93
N GLU A 199 13.63 8.83 -3.77
CA GLU A 199 13.01 9.97 -3.08
C GLU A 199 13.86 10.34 -1.86
N THR A 200 14.30 11.60 -1.78
CA THR A 200 15.12 12.10 -0.67
C THR A 200 14.32 13.05 0.21
N LYS A 201 14.40 12.86 1.53
CA LYS A 201 13.84 13.76 2.55
C LYS A 201 14.90 14.11 3.57
N THR A 202 14.88 15.36 4.04
CA THR A 202 15.79 15.85 5.07
C THR A 202 15.00 16.28 6.29
N PHE A 203 15.34 15.73 7.46
CA PHE A 203 14.77 16.10 8.75
C PHE A 203 15.84 16.76 9.61
N VAL A 204 15.46 17.83 10.30
CA VAL A 204 16.36 18.59 11.16
C VAL A 204 15.70 18.79 12.53
N LEU A 205 16.44 18.48 13.59
CA LEU A 205 16.11 18.82 14.97
C LEU A 205 17.23 19.68 15.54
N GLY A 206 16.91 20.86 16.07
CA GLY A 206 17.91 21.82 16.58
C GLY A 206 18.64 22.56 15.46
N GLY A 207 19.00 23.82 15.71
CA GLY A 207 19.44 24.77 14.67
C GLY A 207 18.30 25.25 13.77
N LEU A 208 18.63 26.11 12.82
CA LEU A 208 17.70 26.61 11.82
C LEU A 208 17.67 25.68 10.60
N PRO A 209 16.49 25.30 10.07
CA PRO A 209 16.40 24.48 8.88
C PRO A 209 17.20 25.09 7.69
N PRO A 210 17.97 24.28 6.94
CA PRO A 210 18.72 24.79 5.79
C PRO A 210 17.76 25.26 4.68
N THR A 211 18.08 26.38 4.03
CA THR A 211 17.25 27.02 2.99
C THR A 211 17.10 26.18 1.72
N THR A 212 17.98 25.20 1.50
CA THR A 212 18.06 24.34 0.31
C THR A 212 17.53 22.91 0.55
N ALA A 213 16.80 22.70 1.66
CA ALA A 213 16.32 21.37 2.08
C ALA A 213 17.44 20.32 2.26
N GLY A 214 18.70 20.75 2.44
CA GLY A 214 19.84 19.86 2.64
C GLY A 214 20.46 19.30 1.35
N ASN A 215 20.05 19.78 0.17
CA ASN A 215 20.47 19.22 -1.11
C ASN A 215 21.79 19.80 -1.67
N ASP A 216 22.43 20.73 -0.97
CA ASP A 216 23.73 21.29 -1.35
C ASP A 216 24.83 21.01 -0.31
N GLU A 217 26.07 20.93 -0.78
CA GLU A 217 27.25 20.56 0.01
C GLU A 217 27.54 21.54 1.17
N SER A 218 27.00 22.76 1.10
CA SER A 218 27.11 23.79 2.15
C SER A 218 25.98 23.72 3.19
N ALA A 219 24.87 23.01 2.95
CA ALA A 219 23.72 22.97 3.85
C ALA A 219 24.09 22.46 5.24
N PHE A 220 24.92 21.42 5.34
CA PHE A 220 25.32 20.88 6.63
C PHE A 220 26.10 21.91 7.44
N GLY A 221 27.10 22.56 6.83
CA GLY A 221 27.91 23.59 7.50
C GLY A 221 27.08 24.80 7.94
N ALA A 222 26.19 25.27 7.06
CA ALA A 222 25.29 26.39 7.36
C ALA A 222 24.33 26.05 8.50
N TRP A 223 23.72 24.86 8.48
CA TRP A 223 22.89 24.37 9.58
C TRP A 223 23.68 24.22 10.88
N ALA A 224 24.83 23.53 10.84
CA ALA A 224 25.67 23.25 12.00
C ALA A 224 26.12 24.52 12.73
N ALA A 225 26.37 25.61 11.99
CA ALA A 225 26.71 26.91 12.55
C ALA A 225 25.59 27.51 13.42
N THR A 226 24.32 27.18 13.13
CA THR A 226 23.15 27.69 13.88
C THR A 226 22.79 26.83 15.10
N VAL A 227 23.29 25.59 15.16
CA VAL A 227 22.90 24.61 16.18
C VAL A 227 23.20 25.10 17.60
N ARG A 228 24.30 25.83 17.78
CA ARG A 228 24.70 26.35 19.09
C ARG A 228 23.71 27.36 19.66
N GLU A 229 23.10 28.18 18.81
CA GLU A 229 22.15 29.22 19.23
C GLU A 229 20.73 28.69 19.42
N SER A 230 20.43 27.49 18.91
CA SER A 230 19.12 26.85 19.04
C SER A 230 19.25 25.34 19.24
N PRO A 231 19.92 24.88 20.31
CA PRO A 231 20.12 23.45 20.54
C PRO A 231 18.82 22.79 21.04
N MET A 232 18.56 21.58 20.57
CA MET A 232 17.43 20.75 21.01
C MET A 232 17.93 19.45 21.64
N PRO A 233 17.11 18.75 22.45
CA PRO A 233 17.38 17.37 22.86
C PRO A 233 17.46 16.46 21.63
N ILE A 234 18.65 15.92 21.35
CA ILE A 234 18.89 15.08 20.18
C ILE A 234 19.27 13.65 20.53
N ARG A 235 19.73 13.43 21.77
CA ARG A 235 19.97 12.11 22.34
C ARG A 235 19.80 12.16 23.85
N TYR A 236 19.16 11.15 24.44
CA TYR A 236 18.86 11.13 25.85
C TYR A 236 18.78 9.71 26.42
N SER A 237 19.06 9.62 27.72
CA SER A 237 18.87 8.42 28.53
C SER A 237 17.64 8.59 29.41
N LEU A 238 16.88 7.51 29.53
CA LEU A 238 15.61 7.46 30.24
C LEU A 238 15.72 6.58 31.49
N ARG A 239 14.97 6.98 32.52
CA ARG A 239 14.66 6.20 33.73
C ARG A 239 13.16 6.16 33.95
N GLU A 240 12.66 5.14 34.64
CA GLU A 240 11.23 5.06 34.96
C GLU A 240 10.83 6.12 35.98
N ILE A 241 9.62 6.64 35.83
CA ILE A 241 9.04 7.63 36.74
C ILE A 241 8.91 7.10 38.19
N THR A 242 8.89 5.78 38.39
CA THR A 242 8.89 5.13 39.72
C THR A 242 10.12 5.51 40.55
N GLU A 243 11.25 5.88 39.94
CA GLU A 243 12.41 6.41 40.69
C GLU A 243 12.19 7.84 41.21
N ALA A 244 11.25 8.58 40.64
CA ALA A 244 10.95 9.97 41.05
C ALA A 244 9.87 10.07 42.14
N SER A 245 9.17 8.98 42.45
CA SER A 245 8.20 8.94 43.55
C SER A 245 8.01 7.53 44.11
N SER A 246 8.19 7.39 45.42
CA SER A 246 7.89 6.16 46.16
C SER A 246 6.40 5.86 46.28
N ASP A 247 5.52 6.82 45.94
CA ASP A 247 4.07 6.61 45.95
C ASP A 247 3.61 5.68 44.79
N LEU A 248 4.48 5.42 43.81
CA LEU A 248 4.21 4.55 42.66
C LEU A 248 4.83 3.17 42.89
N ASP A 249 4.00 2.17 43.20
CA ASP A 249 4.44 0.78 43.30
C ASP A 249 5.00 0.28 41.94
N PRO A 250 6.26 -0.19 41.87
CA PRO A 250 6.88 -0.55 40.60
C PRO A 250 6.16 -1.65 39.81
N LYS A 251 5.53 -2.61 40.49
CA LYS A 251 4.81 -3.71 39.82
C LYS A 251 3.52 -3.21 39.18
N THR A 252 2.73 -2.49 39.97
CA THR A 252 1.48 -1.89 39.51
C THR A 252 1.73 -0.91 38.37
N TYR A 253 2.77 -0.09 38.50
CA TYR A 253 3.20 0.84 37.45
C TYR A 253 3.53 0.10 36.15
N ALA A 254 4.34 -0.97 36.21
CA ALA A 254 4.73 -1.73 35.03
C ALA A 254 3.54 -2.37 34.31
N ASP A 255 2.60 -2.94 35.06
CA ASP A 255 1.37 -3.51 34.51
C ASP A 255 0.51 -2.45 33.80
N MET A 256 0.39 -1.25 34.38
CA MET A 256 -0.37 -0.14 33.81
C MET A 256 0.30 0.43 32.55
N VAL A 257 1.64 0.56 32.53
CA VAL A 257 2.38 0.98 31.35
C VAL A 257 2.21 -0.02 30.20
N ALA A 258 2.25 -1.32 30.47
CA ALA A 258 2.04 -2.35 29.45
C ALA A 258 0.64 -2.26 28.82
N ARG A 259 -0.39 -2.01 29.63
CA ARG A 259 -1.78 -1.80 29.16
C ARG A 259 -1.90 -0.52 28.33
N TYR A 260 -1.34 0.57 28.83
CA TYR A 260 -1.31 1.86 28.14
C TYR A 260 -0.64 1.75 26.76
N ALA A 261 0.56 1.17 26.70
CA ALA A 261 1.30 0.98 25.45
C ALA A 261 0.51 0.14 24.42
N LYS A 262 -0.17 -0.92 24.87
CA LYS A 262 -1.03 -1.73 24.01
C LYS A 262 -2.20 -0.94 23.43
N ILE A 263 -2.85 -0.11 24.23
CA ILE A 263 -4.00 0.70 23.79
C ILE A 263 -3.55 1.80 22.84
N GLU A 264 -2.44 2.48 23.11
CA GLU A 264 -1.89 3.50 22.21
C GLU A 264 -1.44 2.91 20.87
N ALA A 265 -0.89 1.69 20.86
CA ALA A 265 -0.61 0.97 19.62
C ALA A 265 -1.87 0.65 18.82
N ILE A 266 -2.95 0.19 19.46
CA ILE A 266 -4.25 -0.05 18.81
C ILE A 266 -4.83 1.26 18.25
N LYS A 267 -4.80 2.35 19.03
CA LYS A 267 -5.26 3.67 18.55
C LYS A 267 -4.44 4.16 17.37
N ALA A 268 -3.12 3.97 17.39
CA ALA A 268 -2.26 4.36 16.27
C ALA A 268 -2.60 3.57 15.00
N GLN A 269 -2.90 2.27 15.12
CA GLN A 269 -3.40 1.45 14.01
C GLN A 269 -4.75 1.94 13.50
N MET A 270 -5.72 2.16 14.41
CA MET A 270 -7.03 2.71 14.06
C MET A 270 -6.93 4.08 13.40
N GLN A 271 -6.04 4.97 13.87
CA GLN A 271 -5.79 6.28 13.26
C GLN A 271 -5.07 6.17 11.91
N ALA A 272 -4.20 5.18 11.71
CA ALA A 272 -3.59 4.92 10.41
C ALA A 272 -4.64 4.43 9.39
N GLU A 273 -5.57 3.57 9.84
CA GLU A 273 -6.74 3.15 9.07
C GLU A 273 -7.72 4.31 8.82
N GLU A 274 -7.97 5.15 9.82
CA GLU A 274 -8.85 6.30 9.72
C GLU A 274 -8.24 7.40 8.83
N ARG A 275 -6.93 7.66 8.90
CA ARG A 275 -6.23 8.56 7.95
C ARG A 275 -6.21 8.02 6.53
N ALA A 276 -6.19 6.70 6.36
CA ALA A 276 -6.45 6.09 5.06
C ALA A 276 -7.91 6.29 4.60
N ASN A 277 -8.84 6.51 5.54
CA ASN A 277 -10.28 6.61 5.31
C ASN A 277 -10.89 8.04 5.43
N SER A 278 -10.13 9.07 5.84
CA SER A 278 -10.63 10.42 6.15
C SER A 278 -10.23 11.47 5.09
N GLY A 279 -11.09 11.63 4.08
CA GLY A 279 -10.95 12.61 2.98
C GLY A 279 -10.58 11.95 1.65
N PRO A 280 -10.79 12.60 0.48
CA PRO A 280 -10.55 11.96 -0.81
C PRO A 280 -9.04 11.72 -0.98
N SER A 281 -8.60 10.52 -0.60
CA SER A 281 -7.35 9.96 -1.05
C SER A 281 -7.47 9.76 -2.55
N SER A 282 -6.43 10.06 -3.32
CA SER A 282 -6.40 9.65 -4.73
C SER A 282 -5.93 8.20 -4.87
N SER A 283 -5.73 7.45 -3.79
CA SER A 283 -5.16 6.11 -3.82
C SER A 283 -5.69 5.16 -2.74
N LEU A 284 -5.65 3.87 -3.02
CA LEU A 284 -5.78 2.79 -2.04
C LEU A 284 -4.52 1.92 -2.08
N PHE A 285 -4.01 1.57 -0.91
CA PHE A 285 -2.85 0.67 -0.72
C PHE A 285 -3.30 -0.74 -0.29
N PRO A 286 -2.45 -1.77 -0.39
CA PRO A 286 -2.84 -3.15 -0.16
C PRO A 286 -3.41 -3.34 1.24
N GLY A 287 -4.58 -3.97 1.33
CA GLY A 287 -5.36 -4.15 2.56
C GLY A 287 -6.35 -3.01 2.86
N GLN A 288 -6.33 -1.90 2.11
CA GLN A 288 -7.25 -0.78 2.31
C GLN A 288 -8.57 -0.98 1.56
N GLN A 289 -9.59 -0.25 2.01
CA GLN A 289 -10.93 -0.31 1.44
C GLN A 289 -11.57 1.08 1.38
N LEU A 290 -12.49 1.26 0.44
CA LEU A 290 -13.35 2.43 0.30
C LEU A 290 -14.79 1.99 0.57
N ALA A 291 -15.38 2.54 1.63
CA ALA A 291 -16.77 2.28 1.99
C ALA A 291 -17.74 2.90 0.97
N SER A 292 -18.95 2.35 0.91
CA SER A 292 -20.03 2.90 0.09
C SER A 292 -20.33 4.36 0.46
N GLY A 293 -20.65 5.18 -0.56
CA GLY A 293 -20.86 6.62 -0.44
C GLY A 293 -19.57 7.45 -0.35
N LYS A 294 -18.39 6.82 -0.24
CA LYS A 294 -17.09 7.52 -0.21
C LYS A 294 -16.48 7.65 -1.60
N THR A 295 -15.55 8.59 -1.73
CA THR A 295 -14.90 8.93 -3.00
C THR A 295 -13.38 8.91 -2.92
N LEU A 296 -12.73 8.58 -4.03
CA LEU A 296 -11.34 8.91 -4.29
C LEU A 296 -11.30 10.09 -5.26
N ALA A 297 -10.57 11.13 -4.91
CA ALA A 297 -10.40 12.30 -5.76
C ALA A 297 -9.05 12.95 -5.49
N ARG A 298 -8.61 13.83 -6.40
CA ARG A 298 -7.43 14.66 -6.19
C ARG A 298 -7.79 16.12 -6.42
N ALA A 299 -7.26 17.02 -5.60
CA ALA A 299 -7.44 18.46 -5.81
C ALA A 299 -6.94 18.86 -7.21
N GLY A 300 -7.82 19.44 -8.04
CA GLY A 300 -7.51 19.82 -9.42
C GLY A 300 -7.48 18.67 -10.43
N GLY A 301 -7.74 17.42 -10.00
CA GLY A 301 -7.80 16.25 -10.87
C GLY A 301 -9.01 16.25 -11.81
N LYS A 302 -8.93 15.51 -12.91
CA LYS A 302 -9.99 15.46 -13.95
C LYS A 302 -11.11 14.46 -13.67
N GLY A 303 -11.03 13.67 -12.60
CA GLY A 303 -12.03 12.66 -12.27
C GLY A 303 -12.23 12.47 -10.77
N VAL A 304 -13.34 11.80 -10.44
CA VAL A 304 -13.72 11.35 -9.09
C VAL A 304 -14.17 9.90 -9.19
N VAL A 305 -13.61 9.03 -8.36
CA VAL A 305 -14.07 7.65 -8.21
C VAL A 305 -15.03 7.58 -7.04
N ARG A 306 -16.19 6.93 -7.18
CA ARG A 306 -17.18 6.77 -6.12
C ARG A 306 -17.68 5.33 -6.09
N LEU A 307 -17.72 4.72 -4.92
CA LEU A 307 -18.55 3.53 -4.72
C LEU A 307 -19.94 4.01 -4.29
N SER A 308 -20.96 3.78 -5.11
CA SER A 308 -22.33 4.24 -4.83
C SER A 308 -23.02 3.36 -3.78
N GLU A 309 -24.11 3.87 -3.20
CA GLU A 309 -24.91 3.16 -2.16
C GLU A 309 -25.52 1.85 -2.67
N ASP A 310 -25.79 1.77 -3.97
CA ASP A 310 -26.26 0.59 -4.67
C ASP A 310 -25.13 -0.34 -5.13
N GLY A 311 -23.87 -0.09 -4.74
CA GLY A 311 -22.75 -1.02 -4.90
C GLY A 311 -22.02 -1.00 -6.23
N TYR A 312 -22.25 0.01 -7.08
CA TYR A 312 -21.49 0.22 -8.31
C TYR A 312 -20.28 1.12 -8.07
N LEU A 313 -19.17 0.83 -8.73
CA LEU A 313 -18.03 1.74 -8.79
C LEU A 313 -18.18 2.65 -10.01
N TRP A 314 -18.23 3.95 -9.77
CA TRP A 314 -18.35 5.01 -10.76
C TRP A 314 -17.04 5.78 -10.88
N ILE A 315 -16.72 6.20 -12.09
CA ILE A 315 -15.73 7.25 -12.35
C ILE A 315 -16.48 8.36 -13.09
N GLU A 316 -16.49 9.53 -12.48
CA GLU A 316 -17.16 10.73 -12.98
C GLU A 316 -16.12 11.81 -13.29
N ASP A 317 -16.40 12.72 -14.21
CA ASP A 317 -15.64 13.95 -14.31
C ASP A 317 -16.03 14.95 -13.21
N LYS A 318 -15.34 16.09 -13.16
CA LYS A 318 -15.61 17.16 -12.18
C LYS A 318 -17.00 17.81 -12.29
N PHE A 319 -17.75 17.52 -13.35
CA PHE A 319 -19.10 18.02 -13.60
C PHE A 319 -20.17 16.93 -13.34
N GLY A 320 -19.76 15.74 -12.88
CA GLY A 320 -20.67 14.61 -12.61
C GLY A 320 -21.03 13.79 -13.84
N ASN A 321 -20.35 13.97 -14.98
CA ASN A 321 -20.58 13.12 -16.15
C ASN A 321 -19.91 11.77 -15.95
N GLN A 322 -20.65 10.69 -16.18
CA GLN A 322 -20.12 9.33 -16.07
C GLN A 322 -19.08 9.05 -17.17
N LEU A 323 -17.83 8.78 -16.75
CA LEU A 323 -16.73 8.37 -17.60
C LEU A 323 -16.61 6.84 -17.67
N TRP A 324 -16.85 6.13 -16.56
CA TRP A 324 -16.78 4.67 -16.47
C TRP A 324 -17.65 4.17 -15.31
N ARG A 325 -18.19 2.95 -15.43
CA ARG A 325 -18.82 2.25 -14.28
C ARG A 325 -18.65 0.74 -14.36
N THR A 326 -18.68 0.06 -13.22
CA THR A 326 -18.87 -1.39 -13.15
C THR A 326 -20.24 -1.80 -13.70
N LEU A 327 -20.31 -2.95 -14.38
CA LEU A 327 -21.55 -3.53 -14.90
C LEU A 327 -21.99 -4.71 -14.03
N GLY A 328 -23.30 -4.97 -13.95
CA GLY A 328 -23.86 -6.05 -13.13
C GLY A 328 -25.11 -5.63 -12.37
N LYS A 329 -25.50 -6.42 -11.36
CA LYS A 329 -26.62 -6.12 -10.46
C LYS A 329 -26.16 -5.24 -9.29
N ALA A 330 -27.08 -4.44 -8.76
CA ALA A 330 -26.86 -3.64 -7.57
C ALA A 330 -26.46 -4.52 -6.37
N ASN A 331 -25.52 -4.05 -5.57
CA ASN A 331 -24.98 -4.73 -4.40
C ASN A 331 -24.90 -3.76 -3.20
N PRO A 332 -26.04 -3.39 -2.59
CA PRO A 332 -26.05 -2.47 -1.46
C PRO A 332 -25.20 -2.96 -0.29
N GLY A 333 -24.46 -2.04 0.34
CA GLY A 333 -23.55 -2.36 1.43
C GLY A 333 -22.20 -2.95 1.00
N ALA A 334 -21.90 -2.96 -0.31
CA ALA A 334 -20.60 -3.37 -0.80
C ALA A 334 -19.48 -2.39 -0.40
N VAL A 335 -18.27 -2.92 -0.32
CA VAL A 335 -17.03 -2.16 -0.14
C VAL A 335 -16.10 -2.42 -1.31
N LEU A 336 -15.40 -1.38 -1.76
CA LEU A 336 -14.32 -1.51 -2.73
C LEU A 336 -13.04 -1.77 -1.95
N LYS A 337 -12.35 -2.87 -2.21
CA LYS A 337 -11.19 -3.31 -1.46
C LYS A 337 -10.02 -3.52 -2.40
N TYR A 338 -8.87 -2.97 -2.05
CA TYR A 338 -7.61 -3.37 -2.67
C TYR A 338 -6.94 -4.36 -1.73
N ASP A 339 -7.01 -5.65 -2.07
CA ASP A 339 -6.56 -6.69 -1.15
C ASP A 339 -5.02 -6.79 -1.08
N LYS A 340 -4.51 -7.60 -0.15
CA LYS A 340 -3.07 -7.80 0.05
C LYS A 340 -2.39 -8.53 -1.11
N THR A 341 -3.17 -9.14 -2.01
CA THR A 341 -2.63 -9.83 -3.20
C THR A 341 -2.41 -8.86 -4.35
N GLY A 342 -2.95 -7.64 -4.29
CA GLY A 342 -2.89 -6.67 -5.39
C GLY A 342 -4.09 -6.74 -6.33
N ASN A 343 -5.18 -7.38 -5.91
CA ASN A 343 -6.43 -7.40 -6.65
C ASN A 343 -7.38 -6.31 -6.11
N LEU A 344 -7.94 -5.50 -7.02
CA LEU A 344 -8.98 -4.55 -6.67
C LEU A 344 -10.33 -5.20 -6.90
N LEU A 345 -11.17 -5.26 -5.87
CA LEU A 345 -12.43 -5.98 -5.90
C LEU A 345 -13.56 -5.23 -5.19
N ILE A 346 -14.80 -5.52 -5.58
CA ILE A 346 -16.00 -5.09 -4.87
C ILE A 346 -16.56 -6.31 -4.14
N GLU A 347 -16.61 -6.22 -2.81
CA GLU A 347 -17.09 -7.27 -1.92
C GLU A 347 -18.36 -6.79 -1.21
N GLY A 348 -19.46 -7.51 -1.39
CA GLY A 348 -20.70 -7.25 -0.67
C GLY A 348 -21.06 -8.40 0.29
N PRO A 349 -22.23 -8.32 0.94
CA PRO A 349 -22.68 -9.33 1.90
C PRO A 349 -22.74 -10.76 1.34
N ASN A 350 -22.98 -10.88 0.03
CA ASN A 350 -23.13 -12.15 -0.68
C ASN A 350 -21.84 -12.58 -1.42
N GLY A 351 -20.71 -11.91 -1.17
CA GLY A 351 -19.41 -12.19 -1.77
C GLY A 351 -18.94 -11.16 -2.80
N ILE A 352 -17.93 -11.55 -3.57
CA ILE A 352 -17.26 -10.69 -4.57
C ILE A 352 -18.14 -10.56 -5.81
N THR A 353 -18.45 -9.33 -6.23
CA THR A 353 -19.28 -9.04 -7.40
C THR A 353 -18.51 -8.48 -8.59
N TRP A 354 -17.32 -7.93 -8.35
CA TRP A 354 -16.45 -7.40 -9.39
C TRP A 354 -15.00 -7.44 -8.94
N GLN A 355 -14.05 -7.59 -9.86
CA GLN A 355 -12.62 -7.49 -9.58
C GLN A 355 -11.80 -7.18 -10.84
N THR A 356 -10.56 -6.70 -10.67
CA THR A 356 -9.61 -6.39 -11.75
C THR A 356 -8.74 -7.56 -12.17
N HIS A 357 -8.68 -8.63 -11.37
CA HIS A 357 -7.81 -9.79 -11.56
C HIS A 357 -6.33 -9.42 -11.64
N THR A 358 -5.91 -8.43 -10.85
CA THR A 358 -4.54 -7.93 -10.80
C THR A 358 -3.70 -8.54 -9.67
N GLY A 359 -4.20 -9.60 -9.03
CA GLY A 359 -3.47 -10.27 -7.96
C GLY A 359 -2.12 -10.81 -8.43
N PHE A 360 -1.11 -10.80 -7.56
CA PHE A 360 0.28 -11.14 -7.92
C PHE A 360 0.38 -12.50 -8.62
N ASP A 361 -0.33 -13.53 -8.13
CA ASP A 361 -0.38 -14.87 -8.76
C ASP A 361 -0.91 -14.85 -10.20
N THR A 362 -1.78 -13.89 -10.53
CA THR A 362 -2.37 -13.75 -11.88
C THR A 362 -1.44 -12.97 -12.82
N CYS A 363 -0.64 -12.06 -12.28
CA CYS A 363 0.19 -11.10 -13.02
C CYS A 363 1.69 -11.40 -12.92
N SER A 364 2.10 -12.66 -13.14
CA SER A 364 3.52 -13.05 -13.15
C SER A 364 4.27 -12.74 -11.84
N ASN A 365 3.58 -12.85 -10.69
CA ASN A 365 4.11 -12.50 -9.36
C ASN A 365 4.54 -11.04 -9.20
N ALA A 366 3.96 -10.13 -9.98
CA ALA A 366 4.20 -8.70 -9.80
C ALA A 366 3.76 -8.27 -8.38
N PRO A 367 4.65 -7.63 -7.59
CA PRO A 367 4.32 -7.24 -6.23
C PRO A 367 3.16 -6.22 -6.22
N PRO A 368 2.25 -6.28 -5.23
CA PRO A 368 1.14 -5.32 -5.13
C PRO A 368 1.68 -3.92 -4.84
N GLY A 369 1.15 -2.91 -5.53
CA GLY A 369 1.55 -1.51 -5.36
C GLY A 369 0.41 -0.70 -4.81
N LYS A 370 -0.31 -0.03 -5.69
CA LYS A 370 -1.47 0.79 -5.29
C LYS A 370 -2.50 0.88 -6.40
N VAL A 371 -3.71 1.19 -6.00
CA VAL A 371 -4.76 1.70 -6.88
C VAL A 371 -4.75 3.21 -6.78
N GLU A 372 -4.82 3.91 -7.91
CA GLU A 372 -4.69 5.36 -7.94
C GLU A 372 -5.61 6.00 -9.00
N LEU A 373 -6.26 7.09 -8.64
CA LEU A 373 -6.83 8.05 -9.58
C LEU A 373 -5.77 9.11 -9.91
N LEU A 374 -5.32 9.12 -11.16
CA LEU A 374 -4.29 10.02 -11.67
C LEU A 374 -4.85 11.42 -11.96
N ASP A 375 -3.97 12.43 -12.04
CA ASP A 375 -4.34 13.83 -12.36
C ASP A 375 -5.08 13.95 -13.69
N ASN A 376 -4.71 13.10 -14.65
CA ASN A 376 -5.34 13.05 -15.96
C ASN A 376 -6.75 12.44 -15.93
N GLY A 377 -7.24 11.98 -14.78
CA GLY A 377 -8.56 11.39 -14.61
C GLY A 377 -8.62 9.88 -14.84
N ASP A 378 -7.48 9.20 -15.08
CA ASP A 378 -7.48 7.75 -15.22
C ASP A 378 -7.40 7.05 -13.87
N PHE A 379 -8.24 6.05 -13.66
CA PHE A 379 -8.19 5.17 -12.50
C PHE A 379 -7.45 3.89 -12.85
N VAL A 380 -6.40 3.58 -12.08
CA VAL A 380 -5.43 2.56 -12.46
C VAL A 380 -5.01 1.68 -11.28
N VAL A 381 -4.59 0.46 -11.58
CA VAL A 381 -3.84 -0.39 -10.65
C VAL A 381 -2.38 -0.43 -11.11
N LYS A 382 -1.45 -0.17 -10.18
CA LYS A 382 0.00 -0.24 -10.41
C LYS A 382 0.64 -1.29 -9.51
N SER A 383 1.66 -1.98 -10.03
CA SER A 383 2.50 -2.87 -9.21
C SER A 383 3.35 -2.06 -8.21
N GLY A 384 4.00 -2.74 -7.28
CA GLY A 384 4.94 -2.13 -6.33
C GLY A 384 6.08 -1.38 -7.04
N GLU A 385 6.45 -1.82 -8.24
CA GLU A 385 7.46 -1.17 -9.09
C GLU A 385 6.93 0.07 -9.84
N GLY A 386 5.64 0.37 -9.70
CA GLY A 386 4.96 1.47 -10.39
C GLY A 386 4.51 1.16 -11.82
N THR A 387 4.67 -0.10 -12.28
CA THR A 387 4.25 -0.53 -13.62
C THR A 387 2.74 -0.60 -13.70
N LEU A 388 2.16 -0.07 -14.78
CA LEU A 388 0.71 -0.05 -14.99
C LEU A 388 0.18 -1.47 -15.28
N MET A 389 -0.68 -1.99 -14.41
CA MET A 389 -1.25 -3.34 -14.52
C MET A 389 -2.66 -3.33 -15.12
N TRP A 390 -3.48 -2.36 -14.74
CA TRP A 390 -4.85 -2.20 -15.21
C TRP A 390 -5.23 -0.72 -15.27
N SER A 391 -6.13 -0.35 -16.17
CA SER A 391 -6.63 1.02 -16.37
C SER A 391 -8.10 1.02 -16.72
N ALA A 392 -8.87 1.94 -16.14
CA ALA A 392 -10.28 2.14 -16.50
C ALA A 392 -10.46 2.74 -17.90
N GLY A 393 -9.39 3.27 -18.52
CA GLY A 393 -9.45 3.86 -19.86
C GLY A 393 -10.01 5.29 -19.88
N THR A 394 -9.91 6.00 -18.76
CA THR A 394 -10.51 7.32 -18.53
C THR A 394 -9.51 8.49 -18.65
N ALA A 395 -8.29 8.19 -19.13
CA ALA A 395 -7.22 9.15 -19.29
C ALA A 395 -7.60 10.37 -20.16
N GLY A 396 -7.34 11.55 -19.60
CA GLY A 396 -7.69 12.85 -20.16
C GLY A 396 -9.04 13.38 -19.69
N GLY A 397 -9.75 12.69 -18.79
CA GLY A 397 -11.12 13.00 -18.39
C GLY A 397 -12.13 12.59 -19.47
N ARG A 398 -11.79 11.56 -20.26
CA ARG A 398 -12.63 11.08 -21.36
C ARG A 398 -13.43 9.87 -20.91
N LYS A 399 -14.62 9.72 -21.48
CA LYS A 399 -15.42 8.51 -21.29
C LYS A 399 -14.62 7.32 -21.80
N ALA A 400 -14.52 6.28 -20.99
CA ALA A 400 -13.85 5.06 -21.37
C ALA A 400 -14.57 4.43 -22.56
N ASP A 401 -13.78 3.86 -23.49
CA ASP A 401 -14.33 3.20 -24.65
C ASP A 401 -15.21 2.00 -24.26
N ASP A 402 -16.01 1.55 -25.22
CA ASP A 402 -16.93 0.44 -25.02
C ASP A 402 -16.21 -0.85 -24.53
N HIS A 403 -14.98 -1.09 -24.96
CA HIS A 403 -14.24 -2.29 -24.57
C HIS A 403 -13.72 -2.21 -23.13
N ALA A 404 -13.49 -0.99 -22.64
CA ALA A 404 -13.03 -0.68 -21.29
C ALA A 404 -14.17 -0.54 -20.28
N GLN A 405 -15.41 -0.21 -20.68
CA GLN A 405 -16.54 -0.07 -19.75
C GLN A 405 -16.79 -1.35 -18.94
N GLY A 406 -16.95 -1.22 -17.62
CA GLY A 406 -17.26 -2.34 -16.74
C GLY A 406 -16.07 -3.19 -16.32
N SER A 407 -15.13 -3.47 -17.23
CA SER A 407 -14.01 -4.38 -16.99
C SER A 407 -12.65 -3.68 -16.91
N GLY A 408 -12.54 -2.47 -17.46
CA GLY A 408 -11.28 -1.79 -17.74
C GLY A 408 -10.42 -2.55 -18.75
N VAL A 409 -9.14 -2.17 -18.79
CA VAL A 409 -8.16 -2.67 -19.76
C VAL A 409 -6.90 -3.09 -19.02
N MET A 410 -6.48 -4.34 -19.22
CA MET A 410 -5.19 -4.83 -18.76
C MET A 410 -4.05 -4.14 -19.52
N ARG A 411 -2.96 -3.86 -18.83
CA ARG A 411 -1.81 -3.11 -19.35
C ARG A 411 -0.56 -3.97 -19.26
N ASP A 412 0.55 -3.49 -19.82
CA ASP A 412 1.77 -4.29 -20.00
C ASP A 412 2.32 -4.89 -18.70
N GLY A 413 2.05 -4.25 -17.55
CA GLY A 413 2.44 -4.72 -16.22
C GLY A 413 1.63 -5.91 -15.70
N CYS A 414 0.52 -6.27 -16.35
CA CYS A 414 -0.16 -7.52 -16.06
C CYS A 414 -0.66 -8.18 -17.34
N LYS A 415 -0.08 -9.35 -17.64
CA LYS A 415 -0.54 -10.25 -18.68
C LYS A 415 -1.21 -11.43 -18.00
N PRO A 416 -2.50 -11.31 -17.63
CA PRO A 416 -3.19 -12.40 -16.97
C PRO A 416 -3.14 -13.61 -17.91
N GLN A 417 -2.83 -14.79 -17.35
CA GLN A 417 -2.72 -15.99 -18.18
C GLN A 417 -4.06 -16.38 -18.85
N HIS A 418 -5.18 -15.77 -18.42
CA HIS A 418 -6.55 -16.02 -18.89
C HIS A 418 -7.39 -14.72 -18.99
N SER A 419 -8.26 -14.62 -20.00
CA SER A 419 -9.25 -13.52 -20.20
C SER A 419 -10.63 -13.96 -19.72
N ASP A 420 -11.53 -13.08 -19.30
CA ASP A 420 -12.95 -13.40 -19.08
C ASP A 420 -13.84 -13.08 -20.30
N ILE A 421 -13.29 -12.34 -21.27
CA ILE A 421 -14.01 -11.85 -22.45
C ILE A 421 -13.43 -12.46 -23.74
N LEU A 422 -14.31 -12.78 -24.68
CA LEU A 422 -14.02 -13.14 -26.06
C LEU A 422 -14.69 -12.13 -27.01
N PHE A 423 -13.91 -11.36 -27.74
CA PHE A 423 -14.41 -10.41 -28.74
C PHE A 423 -14.63 -11.06 -30.11
N PRO A 424 -15.47 -10.46 -30.98
CA PRO A 424 -15.70 -10.97 -32.32
C PRO A 424 -14.40 -11.13 -33.12
N GLY A 425 -14.19 -12.32 -33.68
CA GLY A 425 -12.99 -12.70 -34.44
C GLY A 425 -11.80 -13.17 -33.60
N GLN A 426 -11.86 -13.06 -32.27
CA GLN A 426 -10.85 -13.67 -31.41
C GLN A 426 -11.03 -15.19 -31.34
N ARG A 427 -9.94 -15.89 -31.04
CA ARG A 427 -9.90 -17.36 -30.96
C ARG A 427 -9.47 -17.80 -29.56
N LEU A 428 -10.28 -18.65 -28.93
CA LEU A 428 -9.89 -19.41 -27.75
C LEU A 428 -9.53 -20.84 -28.21
N TRP A 429 -8.24 -21.18 -28.18
CA TRP A 429 -7.76 -22.48 -28.65
C TRP A 429 -8.02 -23.60 -27.65
N SER A 430 -8.10 -24.83 -28.14
CA SER A 430 -8.13 -26.03 -27.31
C SER A 430 -6.99 -26.01 -26.28
N GLY A 431 -7.29 -26.33 -25.03
CA GLY A 431 -6.38 -26.25 -23.90
C GLY A 431 -6.42 -24.92 -23.13
N HIS A 432 -7.04 -23.87 -23.69
CA HIS A 432 -7.18 -22.56 -23.05
C HIS A 432 -8.54 -22.43 -22.35
N SER A 433 -8.61 -21.45 -21.43
CA SER A 433 -9.81 -21.15 -20.68
C SER A 433 -10.04 -19.65 -20.60
N LEU A 434 -11.31 -19.25 -20.60
CA LEU A 434 -11.71 -17.98 -19.99
C LEU A 434 -11.91 -18.18 -18.50
N VAL A 435 -11.58 -17.18 -17.69
CA VAL A 435 -11.67 -17.27 -16.21
C VAL A 435 -12.26 -15.99 -15.64
N ALA A 436 -13.30 -16.12 -14.81
CA ALA A 436 -13.89 -15.01 -14.05
C ALA A 436 -14.17 -15.48 -12.62
N GLY A 437 -13.37 -15.05 -11.64
CA GLY A 437 -13.50 -15.53 -10.26
C GLY A 437 -13.32 -17.05 -10.17
N LEU A 438 -14.27 -17.75 -9.57
CA LEU A 438 -14.29 -19.21 -9.48
C LEU A 438 -14.94 -19.90 -10.71
N ALA A 439 -15.31 -19.12 -11.73
CA ALA A 439 -15.85 -19.63 -12.97
C ALA A 439 -14.75 -19.83 -14.01
N SER A 440 -14.84 -20.90 -14.78
CA SER A 440 -13.96 -21.13 -15.93
C SER A 440 -14.72 -21.71 -17.12
N LEU A 441 -14.47 -21.17 -18.31
CA LEU A 441 -14.97 -21.71 -19.57
C LEU A 441 -13.76 -22.24 -20.36
N ARG A 442 -13.61 -23.56 -20.43
CA ARG A 442 -12.45 -24.22 -21.04
C ARG A 442 -12.84 -24.91 -22.34
N LEU A 443 -12.09 -24.68 -23.41
CA LEU A 443 -12.17 -25.52 -24.61
C LEU A 443 -11.20 -26.70 -24.47
N ALA A 444 -11.72 -27.91 -24.34
CA ALA A 444 -10.90 -29.13 -24.26
C ALA A 444 -10.29 -29.52 -25.62
N HIS A 445 -9.23 -30.33 -25.61
CA HIS A 445 -8.65 -30.93 -26.82
C HIS A 445 -9.60 -31.89 -27.56
N THR A 446 -10.72 -32.26 -26.95
CA THR A 446 -11.79 -33.06 -27.57
C THR A 446 -12.83 -32.21 -28.30
N GLY A 447 -12.67 -30.88 -28.31
CA GLY A 447 -13.65 -29.91 -28.84
C GLY A 447 -14.78 -29.59 -27.85
N ARG A 448 -14.83 -30.26 -26.70
CA ARG A 448 -15.84 -30.00 -25.67
C ARG A 448 -15.57 -28.65 -25.00
N LEU A 449 -16.53 -27.74 -25.07
CA LEU A 449 -16.53 -26.47 -24.35
C LEU A 449 -17.21 -26.70 -23.01
N ILE A 450 -16.47 -26.52 -21.92
CA ILE A 450 -16.87 -26.90 -20.57
C ILE A 450 -16.89 -25.65 -19.70
N LEU A 451 -18.04 -25.37 -19.10
CA LEU A 451 -18.22 -24.29 -18.13
C LEU A 451 -18.28 -24.88 -16.73
N LYS A 452 -17.40 -24.40 -15.86
CA LYS A 452 -17.35 -24.75 -14.44
C LYS A 452 -17.59 -23.54 -13.56
N GLY A 453 -18.27 -23.75 -12.45
CA GLY A 453 -18.36 -22.81 -11.33
C GLY A 453 -18.03 -23.53 -10.03
N LYS A 454 -17.19 -22.94 -9.17
CA LYS A 454 -16.74 -23.57 -7.91
C LYS A 454 -16.20 -25.01 -8.11
N ASN A 455 -15.42 -25.21 -9.18
CA ASN A 455 -14.88 -26.51 -9.62
C ASN A 455 -15.91 -27.57 -10.07
N GLN A 456 -17.20 -27.28 -10.06
CA GLN A 456 -18.24 -28.17 -10.56
C GLN A 456 -18.57 -27.85 -12.03
N GLU A 457 -18.76 -28.88 -12.86
CA GLU A 457 -19.25 -28.70 -14.23
C GLU A 457 -20.73 -28.31 -14.21
N LEU A 458 -21.04 -27.11 -14.70
CA LEU A 458 -22.39 -26.55 -14.74
C LEU A 458 -23.00 -26.63 -16.13
N TRP A 459 -22.18 -26.59 -17.18
CA TRP A 459 -22.67 -26.66 -18.56
C TRP A 459 -21.57 -27.17 -19.49
N ASN A 460 -21.96 -27.82 -20.59
CA ASN A 460 -21.08 -28.09 -21.70
C ASN A 460 -21.87 -28.22 -23.01
N ASN A 461 -21.17 -28.12 -24.13
CA ASN A 461 -21.78 -28.14 -25.46
C ASN A 461 -22.09 -29.55 -26.03
N ASP A 462 -21.98 -30.61 -25.21
CA ASP A 462 -22.10 -32.05 -25.53
C ASP A 462 -21.37 -32.51 -26.82
N LEU A 463 -20.35 -31.77 -27.25
CA LEU A 463 -19.56 -32.16 -28.41
C LEU A 463 -18.63 -33.32 -28.04
N ARG A 464 -18.81 -34.46 -28.72
CA ARG A 464 -18.00 -35.68 -28.53
C ARG A 464 -17.23 -36.01 -29.81
N LYS A 465 -16.08 -35.37 -29.98
CA LYS A 465 -15.13 -35.66 -31.08
C LYS A 465 -13.83 -36.27 -30.55
N THR A 466 -13.06 -36.87 -31.44
CA THR A 466 -11.70 -37.36 -31.17
C THR A 466 -10.77 -36.20 -30.86
N SER A 467 -9.66 -36.44 -30.15
CA SER A 467 -8.66 -35.41 -29.85
C SER A 467 -8.17 -34.71 -31.12
N GLY A 468 -8.16 -33.38 -31.11
CA GLY A 468 -7.79 -32.54 -32.24
C GLY A 468 -7.49 -31.11 -31.84
N LYS A 469 -7.06 -30.28 -32.79
CA LYS A 469 -6.91 -28.83 -32.59
C LYS A 469 -8.24 -28.17 -32.92
N TYR A 470 -8.81 -27.50 -31.93
CA TYR A 470 -10.07 -26.78 -32.04
C TYR A 470 -9.88 -25.33 -31.60
N TYR A 471 -10.75 -24.44 -32.06
CA TYR A 471 -10.86 -23.11 -31.49
C TYR A 471 -12.31 -22.63 -31.44
N LEU A 472 -12.64 -21.92 -30.36
CA LEU A 472 -13.89 -21.20 -30.19
C LEU A 472 -13.70 -19.77 -30.70
N THR A 473 -14.68 -19.26 -31.45
CA THR A 473 -14.72 -17.85 -31.87
C THR A 473 -16.15 -17.30 -31.79
N LEU A 474 -16.26 -16.00 -31.56
CA LEU A 474 -17.50 -15.24 -31.71
C LEU A 474 -17.48 -14.55 -33.07
N THR A 475 -18.50 -14.71 -33.89
CA THR A 475 -18.60 -13.97 -35.16
C THR A 475 -19.10 -12.55 -34.95
N LYS A 476 -18.88 -11.68 -35.93
CA LYS A 476 -19.50 -10.33 -35.94
C LYS A 476 -21.02 -10.36 -35.97
N LEU A 477 -21.62 -11.52 -36.28
CA LEU A 477 -23.06 -11.75 -36.37
C LEU A 477 -23.67 -12.44 -35.14
N GLY A 478 -22.94 -12.55 -34.02
CA GLY A 478 -23.50 -13.04 -32.74
C GLY A 478 -23.41 -14.53 -32.55
N GLN A 479 -22.68 -15.23 -33.42
CA GLN A 479 -22.59 -16.69 -33.39
C GLN A 479 -21.32 -17.13 -32.67
N LEU A 480 -21.45 -17.96 -31.65
CA LEU A 480 -20.36 -18.74 -31.09
C LEU A 480 -20.18 -20.02 -31.90
N GLN A 481 -18.97 -20.21 -32.41
CA GLN A 481 -18.62 -21.33 -33.28
C GLN A 481 -17.38 -22.01 -32.73
N ILE A 482 -17.38 -23.34 -32.74
CA ILE A 482 -16.15 -24.12 -32.58
C ILE A 482 -15.79 -24.66 -33.94
N LEU A 483 -14.54 -24.42 -34.35
CA LEU A 483 -14.00 -24.87 -35.63
C LEU A 483 -12.84 -25.84 -35.38
N ASP A 484 -12.64 -26.76 -36.31
CA ASP A 484 -11.45 -27.62 -36.35
C ASP A 484 -10.26 -26.93 -37.04
N ALA A 485 -9.15 -27.66 -37.20
CA ALA A 485 -7.92 -27.14 -37.82
C ALA A 485 -8.08 -26.78 -39.31
N ASP A 486 -9.10 -27.30 -39.98
CA ASP A 486 -9.41 -27.05 -41.39
C ASP A 486 -10.47 -25.94 -41.55
N ASP A 487 -10.72 -25.16 -40.49
CA ASP A 487 -11.75 -24.11 -40.41
C ASP A 487 -13.18 -24.63 -40.69
N ARG A 488 -13.46 -25.91 -40.38
CA ARG A 488 -14.81 -26.47 -40.49
C ARG A 488 -15.54 -26.28 -39.17
N ILE A 489 -16.76 -25.76 -39.23
CA ILE A 489 -17.62 -25.59 -38.04
C ILE A 489 -18.03 -26.98 -37.54
N VAL A 490 -17.65 -27.31 -36.31
CA VAL A 490 -17.99 -28.57 -35.63
C VAL A 490 -19.04 -28.39 -34.53
N TRP A 491 -19.25 -27.17 -34.06
CA TRP A 491 -20.34 -26.81 -33.16
C TRP A 491 -20.73 -25.34 -33.34
N LEU A 492 -22.01 -25.04 -33.16
CA LEU A 492 -22.56 -23.69 -33.23
C LEU A 492 -23.62 -23.51 -32.14
N ASN A 493 -23.70 -22.31 -31.57
CA ASN A 493 -24.77 -21.96 -30.64
C ASN A 493 -26.10 -21.76 -31.41
N GLY A 494 -26.85 -22.84 -31.62
CA GLY A 494 -28.12 -22.85 -32.36
C GLY A 494 -28.03 -23.37 -33.80
N ASP A 495 -28.93 -22.91 -34.68
CA ASP A 495 -29.10 -23.43 -36.06
C ASP A 495 -28.36 -22.64 -37.16
N GLY A 496 -27.63 -21.59 -36.78
CA GLY A 496 -26.87 -20.74 -37.70
C GLY A 496 -27.68 -19.64 -38.39
N ARG A 497 -28.99 -19.57 -38.16
CA ARG A 497 -29.90 -18.54 -38.70
C ARG A 497 -30.61 -17.76 -37.60
N GLN A 498 -30.69 -18.33 -36.41
CA GLN A 498 -31.20 -17.68 -35.21
C GLN A 498 -30.25 -16.56 -34.76
N CYS A 499 -30.84 -15.44 -34.33
CA CYS A 499 -30.14 -14.38 -33.60
C CYS A 499 -29.01 -13.63 -34.32
N LEU A 500 -29.11 -13.43 -35.64
CA LEU A 500 -28.10 -12.68 -36.39
C LEU A 500 -28.15 -11.19 -36.06
N THR A 501 -27.29 -10.75 -35.16
CA THR A 501 -27.12 -9.34 -34.78
C THR A 501 -25.65 -8.98 -34.66
N LYS A 502 -25.34 -7.69 -34.65
CA LYS A 502 -23.95 -7.24 -34.50
C LYS A 502 -23.46 -7.53 -33.09
N ALA A 503 -22.66 -8.58 -32.93
CA ALA A 503 -22.08 -8.93 -31.64
C ALA A 503 -21.08 -7.88 -31.18
N ARG A 504 -21.06 -7.62 -29.88
CA ARG A 504 -20.03 -6.80 -29.22
C ARG A 504 -18.99 -7.68 -28.53
N LYS A 505 -19.44 -8.63 -27.71
CA LYS A 505 -18.57 -9.49 -26.90
C LYS A 505 -19.31 -10.74 -26.41
N ALA A 506 -18.56 -11.76 -26.04
CA ALA A 506 -19.00 -12.80 -25.13
C ALA A 506 -18.20 -12.70 -23.84
N GLN A 507 -18.86 -12.78 -22.68
CA GLN A 507 -18.23 -12.58 -21.38
C GLN A 507 -18.64 -13.66 -20.40
N LEU A 508 -17.64 -14.19 -19.70
CA LEU A 508 -17.81 -15.08 -18.56
C LEU A 508 -17.94 -14.23 -17.29
N PHE A 509 -18.99 -14.48 -16.51
CA PHE A 509 -19.23 -13.81 -15.24
C PHE A 509 -18.82 -14.72 -14.07
N GLY A 510 -18.54 -14.11 -12.91
CA GLY A 510 -18.10 -14.82 -11.70
C GLY A 510 -19.13 -15.78 -11.11
N ASP A 511 -20.40 -15.61 -11.46
CA ASP A 511 -21.50 -16.53 -11.14
C ASP A 511 -21.57 -17.74 -12.08
N ALA A 512 -20.54 -17.90 -12.92
CA ALA A 512 -20.43 -18.93 -13.93
C ALA A 512 -21.51 -18.89 -15.00
N ASN A 513 -22.08 -17.72 -15.33
CA ASN A 513 -22.84 -17.52 -16.55
C ASN A 513 -21.95 -17.01 -17.69
N PHE A 514 -22.08 -17.57 -18.89
CA PHE A 514 -21.37 -17.10 -20.08
C PHE A 514 -22.38 -16.52 -21.07
N ILE A 515 -22.22 -15.24 -21.40
CA ILE A 515 -23.25 -14.44 -22.08
C ILE A 515 -22.66 -13.74 -23.30
N VAL A 516 -23.38 -13.79 -24.42
CA VAL A 516 -23.11 -12.99 -25.63
C VAL A 516 -24.01 -11.76 -25.63
N TYR A 517 -23.40 -10.61 -25.89
CA TYR A 517 -24.04 -9.31 -26.01
C TYR A 517 -23.93 -8.76 -27.43
N ASP A 518 -24.98 -8.06 -27.88
CA ASP A 518 -24.93 -7.26 -29.08
C ASP A 518 -24.32 -5.87 -28.85
N LYS A 519 -24.28 -5.03 -29.90
CA LYS A 519 -23.75 -3.67 -29.82
C LYS A 519 -24.57 -2.71 -28.95
N GLN A 520 -25.81 -3.06 -28.63
CA GLN A 520 -26.68 -2.31 -27.75
C GLN A 520 -26.58 -2.79 -26.28
N ASP A 521 -25.66 -3.73 -26.00
CA ASP A 521 -25.52 -4.43 -24.72
C ASP A 521 -26.79 -5.22 -24.34
N GLU A 522 -27.62 -5.57 -25.31
CA GLU A 522 -28.71 -6.52 -25.10
C GLU A 522 -28.15 -7.96 -25.10
N HIS A 523 -28.58 -8.74 -24.13
CA HIS A 523 -28.27 -10.17 -24.05
C HIS A 523 -28.96 -10.91 -25.19
N ILE A 524 -28.14 -11.60 -26.01
CA ILE A 524 -28.65 -12.36 -27.16
C ILE A 524 -28.49 -13.86 -27.02
N TRP A 525 -27.52 -14.34 -26.24
CA TRP A 525 -27.34 -15.76 -25.96
C TRP A 525 -26.64 -15.96 -24.61
N SER A 526 -26.98 -17.02 -23.85
CA SER A 526 -26.26 -17.40 -22.63
C SER A 526 -26.27 -18.90 -22.35
N THR A 527 -25.36 -19.35 -21.49
CA THR A 527 -25.40 -20.70 -20.89
C THR A 527 -26.47 -20.85 -19.81
N ASP A 528 -27.05 -19.74 -19.34
CA ASP A 528 -28.12 -19.68 -18.34
C ASP A 528 -27.76 -20.29 -16.98
N THR A 529 -26.46 -20.34 -16.69
CA THR A 529 -25.91 -20.98 -15.49
C THR A 529 -25.86 -20.05 -14.28
N PHE A 530 -26.45 -18.85 -14.38
CA PHE A 530 -26.47 -17.89 -13.28
C PHE A 530 -27.16 -18.52 -12.07
N SER A 531 -26.49 -18.55 -10.92
CA SER A 531 -26.97 -19.12 -9.65
C SER A 531 -27.25 -20.64 -9.62
N SER A 532 -26.95 -21.40 -10.69
CA SER A 532 -27.17 -22.85 -10.67
C SER A 532 -26.06 -23.59 -9.91
N THR A 533 -26.47 -24.53 -9.03
CA THR A 533 -25.57 -25.52 -8.38
C THR A 533 -25.62 -26.90 -9.04
N SER A 534 -26.42 -27.03 -10.11
CA SER A 534 -26.61 -28.26 -10.86
C SER A 534 -26.27 -28.06 -12.33
N ARG A 535 -25.91 -29.14 -13.03
CA ARG A 535 -25.64 -29.09 -14.46
C ARG A 535 -26.91 -28.77 -15.25
N ILE A 536 -26.83 -27.81 -16.17
CA ILE A 536 -27.88 -27.46 -17.12
C ILE A 536 -27.73 -28.34 -18.36
N ASP A 537 -28.86 -28.90 -18.83
CA ASP A 537 -28.92 -29.83 -19.96
C ASP A 537 -29.47 -29.16 -21.23
N HIS A 538 -28.80 -28.10 -21.67
CA HIS A 538 -29.09 -27.34 -22.89
C HIS A 538 -27.79 -27.05 -23.65
N PRO A 539 -27.20 -28.01 -24.37
CA PRO A 539 -25.87 -27.88 -24.98
C PRO A 539 -25.78 -26.80 -26.06
N GLU A 540 -26.90 -26.32 -26.58
CA GLU A 540 -27.01 -25.19 -27.50
C GLU A 540 -27.06 -23.82 -26.80
N GLY A 541 -27.29 -23.79 -25.49
CA GLY A 541 -27.56 -22.58 -24.69
C GLY A 541 -28.93 -21.95 -24.97
N LEU A 542 -29.22 -20.82 -24.33
CA LEU A 542 -30.49 -20.12 -24.46
C LEU A 542 -30.33 -18.77 -25.14
N PHE A 543 -31.24 -18.45 -26.04
CA PHE A 543 -31.31 -17.14 -26.68
C PHE A 543 -32.07 -16.15 -25.80
N GLY A 544 -31.50 -14.95 -25.65
CA GLY A 544 -32.02 -13.87 -24.80
C GLY A 544 -33.03 -12.95 -25.49
N SER A 545 -33.54 -11.95 -24.76
CA SER A 545 -34.55 -11.01 -25.27
C SER A 545 -34.07 -10.10 -26.41
N GLY A 546 -32.76 -9.87 -26.52
CA GLY A 546 -32.16 -9.17 -27.68
C GLY A 546 -32.26 -9.99 -28.97
N CYS A 547 -32.61 -11.27 -28.85
CA CYS A 547 -32.90 -12.16 -29.95
C CYS A 547 -34.30 -11.92 -30.53
N LYS A 548 -34.50 -10.82 -31.25
CA LYS A 548 -35.75 -10.59 -31.98
C LYS A 548 -35.83 -11.54 -33.16
N THR A 549 -36.57 -12.64 -33.03
CA THR A 549 -36.92 -13.50 -34.16
C THR A 549 -37.81 -12.68 -35.11
N GLY A 550 -37.22 -12.08 -36.13
CA GLY A 550 -37.98 -11.52 -37.25
C GLY A 550 -38.69 -12.66 -37.97
N ARG A 551 -40.00 -12.84 -37.75
CA ARG A 551 -40.85 -13.45 -38.77
C ARG A 551 -41.21 -12.38 -39.79
N ARG A 552 -41.23 -12.83 -41.06
CA ARG A 552 -41.66 -12.19 -42.34
C ARG A 552 -40.46 -11.66 -43.14
N TRP A 553 -40.07 -12.23 -44.28
CA TRP A 553 -40.63 -13.25 -45.19
C TRP A 553 -39.52 -14.11 -45.77
#